data_AF-A0A151BF22-F1
#
_entry.id   AF-A0A151BF22-F1
#
_cell.length_a   1.000
_cell.length_b   1.000
_cell.length_c   1.000
_cell.angle_alpha   90.00
_cell.angle_beta   90.00
_cell.angle_gamma   90.00
#
_symmetry.space_group_name_H-M   'P 1'
#
loop_
_entity.id
_entity.type
_entity.pdbx_description
1 polymer ?
#
loop_
_entity_poly.entity_id
_entity_poly.type
_entity_poly.pdbx_seq_one_letter_code
_entity_poly.pdbx_strand_id
1 'polypeptide(L)' 'MRREYPEAPIPGVAAVVLDDGVLLVRRGREPARGRWGLPGGVVELGER' A
#
# COMPACT_ATOMS: atom_id res chain seq x y z
N MET A 1 -3.00 5.95 -14.27
CA MET A 1 -4.18 5.61 -13.44
C MET A 1 -4.36 6.65 -12.35
N ARG A 2 -5.53 7.29 -12.29
CA ARG A 2 -5.88 8.19 -11.18
C ARG A 2 -6.11 7.35 -9.93
N ARG A 3 -5.46 7.68 -8.82
CA ARG A 3 -5.62 6.94 -7.54
C ARG A 3 -6.90 7.30 -6.81
N GLU A 4 -7.33 8.55 -6.95
CA GLU A 4 -8.56 9.07 -6.40
C GLU A 4 -9.65 9.02 -7.48
N TYR A 5 -10.77 8.37 -7.21
CA TYR A 5 -11.84 8.12 -8.20
C TYR A 5 -11.35 7.41 -9.48
N PRO A 6 -10.85 6.17 -9.39
CA PRO A 6 -10.49 5.40 -10.57
C PRO A 6 -11.74 4.91 -11.32
N GLU A 7 -11.60 4.65 -12.63
CA GLU A 7 -12.67 4.11 -13.48
C GLU A 7 -13.07 2.68 -13.12
N ALA A 8 -12.18 1.95 -12.45
CA ALA A 8 -12.41 0.60 -11.94
C ALA A 8 -11.70 0.43 -10.58
N PRO A 9 -12.10 -0.55 -9.75
CA PRO A 9 -11.43 -0.84 -8.49
C PRO A 9 -9.92 -1.10 -8.68
N ILE A 10 -9.11 -0.57 -7.76
CA ILE A 10 -7.67 -0.86 -7.68
C ILE A 10 -7.45 -1.64 -6.38
N PRO A 11 -7.29 -2.97 -6.43
CA PRO A 11 -7.09 -3.77 -5.23
C PRO A 11 -5.76 -3.40 -4.55
N GLY A 12 -5.85 -2.96 -3.31
CA GLY A 12 -4.70 -2.69 -2.46
C GLY A 12 -4.46 -3.84 -1.50
N VAL A 13 -3.19 -4.13 -1.22
CA VAL A 13 -2.79 -5.11 -0.21
C VAL A 13 -1.83 -4.46 0.78
N ALA A 14 -1.95 -4.82 2.05
CA ALA A 14 -1.04 -4.43 3.11
C ALA A 14 -0.66 -5.65 3.95
N ALA A 15 0.60 -5.71 4.37
CA ALA A 15 1.11 -6.75 5.25
C ALA A 15 1.34 -6.20 6.65
N VAL A 16 0.89 -6.94 7.66
CA VAL A 16 1.31 -6.73 9.04
C VAL A 16 2.42 -7.74 9.32
N VAL A 17 3.66 -7.24 9.41
CA VAL A 17 4.82 -8.08 9.73
C VAL A 17 5.09 -7.93 11.23
N LEU A 18 5.02 -9.06 11.93
CA LEU A 18 5.17 -9.16 13.38
C LEU A 18 6.51 -9.79 13.75
N ASP A 19 7.14 -9.22 14.77
CA ASP A 19 8.29 -9.78 15.49
C ASP A 19 8.20 -9.27 16.95
N ASP A 20 9.27 -8.71 17.55
CA ASP A 20 9.18 -7.94 18.80
C ASP A 20 8.43 -6.59 18.64
N GLY A 21 7.92 -6.31 17.43
CA GLY A 21 7.13 -5.12 17.09
C GLY A 21 6.40 -5.27 15.76
N VAL A 22 5.96 -4.12 15.20
CA VAL A 22 5.28 -4.05 13.89
C VAL A 22 6.14 -3.27 12.90
N LEU A 23 6.39 -3.86 11.73
CA LEU A 23 7.09 -3.15 10.65
C LEU A 23 6.21 -2.02 10.09
N LEU A 24 6.74 -0.80 10.09
CA LEU A 24 6.16 0.36 9.42
C LEU A 24 7.09 0.88 8.34
N VAL A 25 6.50 1.43 7.27
CA VAL A 25 7.23 2.10 6.19
C VAL A 25 6.85 3.58 6.12
N ARG A 26 7.80 4.43 5.76
CA ARG A 26 7.55 5.83 5.46
C ARG A 26 7.23 5.98 3.97
N ARG A 27 6.03 6.47 3.66
CA ARG A 27 5.53 6.52 2.27
C ARG A 27 6.37 7.46 1.40
N GLY A 28 6.87 6.95 0.27
CA GLY A 28 7.67 7.73 -0.67
C GLY A 28 6.88 8.46 -1.77
N ARG A 29 5.60 8.13 -1.97
CA ARG A 29 4.75 8.62 -3.07
C ARG A 29 3.43 9.18 -2.55
N GLU A 30 2.86 10.12 -3.30
CA GLU A 30 1.50 10.59 -3.07
C GLU A 30 0.45 9.52 -3.47
N PRO A 31 -0.73 9.50 -2.84
CA PRO A 31 -1.11 10.33 -1.69
C PRO A 31 -0.38 9.90 -0.41
N ALA A 32 -0.29 10.84 0.55
CA ALA A 32 0.22 10.62 1.90
C ALA A 32 1.74 10.43 1.99
N ARG A 33 2.50 11.08 1.11
CA ARG A 33 3.97 11.06 1.18
C ARG A 33 4.45 11.52 2.57
N GLY A 34 5.47 10.86 3.09
CA GLY A 34 6.09 11.19 4.38
C GLY A 34 5.34 10.69 5.62
N ARG A 35 4.11 10.15 5.48
CA ARG A 35 3.39 9.50 6.58
C ARG A 35 3.85 8.06 6.79
N TRP A 36 3.73 7.56 8.01
CA TRP A 36 3.93 6.15 8.36
C TRP A 36 2.71 5.33 8.00
N GLY A 37 2.93 4.06 7.63
CA GLY A 37 1.87 3.09 7.37
C GLY A 37 2.42 1.67 7.26
N LEU A 38 1.53 0.71 7.02
CA LEU A 38 1.92 -0.68 6.78
C LEU A 38 2.64 -0.83 5.44
N PRO A 39 3.60 -1.77 5.32
CA PRO A 39 4.10 -2.25 4.03
C PRO A 39 2.94 -2.69 3.14
N GLY A 40 2.94 -2.30 1.88
CA GLY A 40 1.84 -2.63 0.99
C GLY A 40 1.98 -2.06 -0.42
N GLY A 41 1.06 -2.47 -1.28
CA GLY A 41 1.11 -2.20 -2.72
C GLY A 41 -0.25 -2.35 -3.39
N VAL A 42 -0.19 -2.41 -4.72
CA VAL A 42 -1.34 -2.75 -5.58
C VAL A 42 -1.11 -4.16 -6.09
N VAL A 43 -2.18 -4.94 -6.17
CA VAL A 43 -2.13 -6.26 -6.78
C VAL A 43 -1.91 -6.14 -8.29
N GLU A 44 -0.92 -6.84 -8.81
CA GLU A 44 -0.64 -6.94 -10.25
C GLU A 44 -1.42 -8.10 -10.89
N LEU A 45 -1.74 -7.95 -12.18
CA LEU A 45 -2.51 -8.97 -12.89
C LEU A 45 -1.72 -10.28 -12.97
N GLY A 46 -2.32 -11.37 -12.51
CA GLY A 46 -1.72 -12.70 -12.50
C GLY A 46 -1.04 -13.10 -11.19
N GLU A 47 -0.93 -12.19 -10.20
CA GLU A 47 -0.54 -12.54 -8.83
C GLU A 47 -1.55 -13.51 -8.19
N ARG A 48 -1.07 -14.37 -7.28
CA ARG A 48 -1.87 -15.35 -6.53
C ARG A 48 -1.60 -15.26 -5.05
#